data_AF-A0A392MKT5-F1
#
_entry.id   AF-A0A392MKT5-F1
#
_cell.length_a   1.000
_cell.length_b   1.000
_cell.length_c   1.000
_cell.angle_alpha   90.00
_cell.angle_beta   90.00
_cell.angle_gamma   90.00
#
_symmetry.space_group_name_H-M   'P 1'
#
loop_
_entity.id
_entity.type
_entity.pdbx_description
1 polymer ?
#
loop_
_entity_poly.entity_id
_entity_poly.type
_entity_poly.pdbx_seq_one_letter_code
_entity_poly.pdbx_strand_id
1 'polypeptide(L)'
;MLAGTRNVWISDVFCGPGHGISVGSLGKNDGEEDLDNIVVKNCTFSGTSNGVRIKSWAAQLKKTLIASNFLYEDIVMDNVQYPIIIDQDYCPHPTCPNQ
;
A
#
# COMPACT_ATOMS: atom_id res chain seq x y z
N MET A 1 3.40 3.29 3.97
CA MET A 1 4.81 2.86 4.16
C MET A 1 5.66 3.42 3.03
N LEU A 2 6.94 3.72 3.28
CA LEU A 2 7.86 4.37 2.33
C LEU A 2 8.85 3.34 1.73
N ALA A 3 9.57 3.72 0.67
CA ALA A 3 10.63 2.90 0.08
C ALA A 3 11.67 2.46 1.14
N GLY A 4 12.26 1.27 0.95
CA GLY A 4 13.24 0.67 1.87
C GLY A 4 12.67 0.13 3.19
N THR A 5 11.36 0.29 3.45
CA THR A 5 10.71 -0.28 4.64
C THR A 5 10.83 -1.81 4.59
N ARG A 6 11.28 -2.44 5.69
CA ARG A 6 11.35 -3.90 5.81
C ARG A 6 10.91 -4.36 7.19
N ASN A 7 10.39 -5.58 7.29
CA ASN A 7 10.10 -6.25 8.56
C ASN A 7 9.14 -5.43 9.44
N VAL A 8 7.92 -5.21 8.94
CA VAL A 8 6.88 -4.45 9.67
C VAL A 8 5.73 -5.37 10.02
N TRP A 9 5.33 -5.35 11.30
CA TRP A 9 4.15 -6.05 11.80
C TRP A 9 3.15 -5.02 12.33
N ILE A 10 1.93 -5.09 11.81
CA ILE A 10 0.78 -4.32 12.29
C ILE A 10 -0.25 -5.34 12.77
N SER A 11 -0.52 -5.37 14.06
CA SER A 11 -1.52 -6.28 14.63
C SER A 11 -2.47 -5.60 15.60
N ASP A 12 -3.66 -6.16 15.74
CA ASP A 12 -4.64 -5.77 16.76
C ASP A 12 -5.09 -4.31 16.63
N VAL A 13 -5.16 -3.81 15.39
CA VAL A 13 -5.51 -2.42 15.07
C VAL A 13 -6.96 -2.33 14.59
N PHE A 14 -7.69 -1.36 15.15
CA PHE A 14 -8.90 -0.83 14.54
C PHE A 14 -8.56 0.40 13.68
N CYS A 15 -8.94 0.37 12.40
CA CYS A 15 -8.67 1.43 11.43
C CYS A 15 -10.00 1.95 10.88
N GLY A 16 -10.40 3.16 11.27
CA GLY A 16 -11.64 3.74 10.76
C GLY A 16 -12.06 5.02 11.45
N PRO A 17 -12.70 5.97 10.74
CA PRO A 17 -12.78 6.12 9.27
C PRO A 17 -11.44 6.62 8.67
N GLY A 18 -11.24 6.54 7.34
CA GLY A 18 -10.01 6.99 6.67
C GLY A 18 -9.65 6.22 5.40
N HIS A 19 -8.36 6.16 5.05
CA HIS A 19 -7.86 5.55 3.80
C HIS A 19 -7.35 4.11 3.92
N GLY A 20 -7.47 3.49 5.09
CA GLY A 20 -6.91 2.17 5.37
C GLY A 20 -5.39 2.15 5.51
N ILE A 21 -4.80 0.95 5.49
CA ILE A 21 -3.35 0.76 5.53
C ILE A 21 -2.83 0.73 4.10
N SER A 22 -1.96 1.69 3.76
CA SER A 22 -1.39 1.83 2.42
C SER A 22 0.13 1.62 2.41
N VAL A 23 0.61 0.83 1.46
CA VAL A 23 2.00 0.73 1.02
C VAL A 23 2.17 1.62 -0.21
N GLY A 24 3.17 2.50 -0.18
CA GLY A 24 3.42 3.47 -1.25
C GLY A 24 2.79 4.86 -1.01
N SER A 25 2.79 5.73 -2.03
CA SER A 25 3.16 5.42 -3.41
C SER A 25 4.63 5.09 -3.58
N LEU A 26 4.94 4.01 -4.27
CA LEU A 26 6.28 3.53 -4.57
C LEU A 26 6.68 3.86 -6.02
N GLY A 27 7.99 3.97 -6.28
CA GLY A 27 8.55 4.06 -7.62
C GLY A 27 8.31 5.40 -8.29
N LYS A 28 8.25 6.50 -7.54
CA LYS A 28 8.15 7.84 -8.13
C LYS A 28 9.50 8.31 -8.66
N ASN A 29 10.56 8.02 -7.92
CA ASN A 29 11.90 8.52 -8.19
C ASN A 29 12.91 7.36 -8.32
N ASP A 30 13.97 7.60 -9.09
CA ASP A 30 15.15 6.74 -9.08
C ASP A 30 15.76 6.63 -7.68
N GLY A 31 16.38 5.48 -7.39
CA GLY A 31 17.11 5.25 -6.13
C GLY A 31 16.23 4.86 -4.95
N GLU A 32 14.92 4.72 -5.14
CA GLU A 32 14.05 4.08 -4.14
C GLU A 32 14.50 2.62 -3.91
N GLU A 33 14.49 2.22 -2.63
CA GLU A 33 14.91 0.88 -2.21
C GLU A 33 13.75 -0.11 -2.13
N ASP A 34 14.05 -1.38 -2.41
CA ASP A 34 13.11 -2.49 -2.35
C ASP A 34 12.48 -2.64 -0.96
N LEU A 35 11.18 -2.90 -0.92
CA LEU A 35 10.37 -3.07 0.29
C LEU A 35 9.98 -4.54 0.46
N ASP A 36 10.08 -5.05 1.69
CA ASP A 36 9.90 -6.48 1.94
C ASP A 36 9.32 -6.79 3.33
N ASN A 37 8.64 -7.93 3.45
CA ASN A 37 8.20 -8.53 4.71
C ASN A 37 7.31 -7.59 5.54
N ILE A 38 6.10 -7.35 5.02
CA ILE A 38 5.07 -6.57 5.69
C ILE A 38 3.93 -7.49 6.09
N VAL A 39 3.62 -7.52 7.38
CA VAL A 39 2.56 -8.33 7.96
C VAL A 39 1.50 -7.42 8.58
N VAL A 40 0.25 -7.60 8.18
CA VAL A 40 -0.91 -6.97 8.81
C VAL A 40 -1.85 -8.10 9.25
N LYS A 41 -2.09 -8.21 10.56
CA LYS A 41 -2.81 -9.34 11.14
C LYS A 41 -3.84 -8.91 12.18
N ASN A 42 -4.97 -9.61 12.28
CA ASN A 42 -5.98 -9.36 13.32
C ASN A 42 -6.41 -7.88 13.40
N CYS A 43 -6.77 -7.29 12.26
CA CYS A 43 -7.13 -5.88 12.17
C CYS A 43 -8.57 -5.72 11.70
N THR A 44 -9.24 -4.68 12.18
CA THR A 44 -10.59 -4.31 11.72
C THR A 44 -10.53 -2.98 11.00
N PHE A 45 -11.03 -2.93 9.77
CA PHE A 45 -11.23 -1.71 9.01
C PHE A 45 -12.71 -1.38 9.01
N SER A 46 -13.10 -0.19 9.49
CA SER A 46 -14.52 0.22 9.53
C SER A 46 -14.73 1.60 8.90
N GLY A 47 -15.65 1.68 7.94
CA GLY A 47 -16.01 2.94 7.28
C GLY A 47 -14.84 3.63 6.55
N THR A 48 -13.85 2.85 6.09
CA THR A 48 -12.70 3.38 5.33
C THR A 48 -12.96 3.35 3.83
N SER A 49 -12.30 4.24 3.10
CA SER A 49 -12.33 4.20 1.63
C SER A 49 -11.59 2.96 1.10
N ASN A 50 -10.52 2.51 1.76
CA ASN A 50 -9.83 1.27 1.42
C ASN A 50 -9.53 0.46 2.67
N GLY A 51 -9.40 -0.86 2.52
CA GLY A 51 -8.89 -1.72 3.59
C GLY A 51 -7.37 -1.71 3.56
N VAL A 52 -6.80 -2.56 2.72
CA VAL A 52 -5.36 -2.61 2.46
C VAL A 52 -5.07 -2.21 1.02
N ARG A 53 -4.03 -1.40 0.82
CA ARG A 53 -3.71 -0.87 -0.50
C ARG A 53 -2.22 -0.87 -0.78
N ILE A 54 -1.83 -1.36 -1.95
CA ILE A 54 -0.47 -1.21 -2.50
C ILE A 54 -0.58 -0.30 -3.72
N LYS A 55 0.23 0.75 -3.78
CA LYS A 55 0.23 1.70 -4.91
C LYS A 55 1.64 2.01 -5.38
N SER A 56 1.89 1.88 -6.68
CA SER A 56 3.12 2.34 -7.34
C SER A 56 2.81 3.23 -8.53
N TRP A 57 3.71 4.16 -8.81
CA TRP A 57 3.71 4.92 -10.06
C TRP A 57 4.12 3.99 -11.22
N ALA A 58 3.61 4.24 -12.42
CA ALA A 58 4.03 3.56 -13.65
C ALA A 58 5.34 4.12 -14.25
N ALA A 59 6.09 4.91 -13.48
CA ALA A 59 7.28 5.59 -13.96
C ALA A 59 8.36 4.61 -14.43
N GLN A 60 9.08 4.98 -15.49
CA GLN A 60 10.25 4.25 -15.97
C GLN A 60 11.45 4.54 -15.05
N LEU A 61 11.79 3.58 -14.20
CA LEU A 61 12.93 3.69 -13.28
C LEU A 61 14.21 3.11 -13.90
N LYS A 62 15.37 3.64 -13.52
CA LYS A 62 16.68 3.06 -13.93
C LYS A 62 16.91 1.65 -13.38
N LYS A 63 16.33 1.35 -12.21
CA LYS A 63 16.34 0.02 -11.59
C LYS A 63 14.91 -0.34 -11.24
N THR A 64 14.50 -1.56 -11.54
CA THR A 64 13.21 -2.11 -11.09
C THR A 64 13.15 -2.10 -9.57
N LEU A 65 12.10 -1.49 -9.03
CA LEU A 65 11.75 -1.52 -7.62
C LEU A 65 10.91 -2.76 -7.33
N ILE A 66 11.28 -3.51 -6.29
CA ILE A 66 10.56 -4.71 -5.86
C ILE A 66 9.87 -4.44 -4.52
N ALA A 67 8.58 -4.79 -4.47
CA ALA A 67 7.79 -4.83 -3.25
C ALA A 67 7.30 -6.27 -3.06
N SER A 68 7.77 -6.96 -2.03
CA SER A 68 7.55 -8.41 -1.87
C SER A 68 7.18 -8.81 -0.44
N ASN A 69 6.73 -10.07 -0.31
CA ASN A 69 6.47 -10.72 0.98
C ASN A 69 5.47 -9.95 1.86
N PHE A 70 4.25 -9.82 1.36
CA PHE A 70 3.13 -9.25 2.11
C PHE A 70 2.25 -10.36 2.68
N LEU A 71 1.91 -10.27 3.97
CA LEU A 71 0.90 -11.11 4.60
C LEU A 71 -0.20 -10.22 5.18
N TYR A 72 -1.43 -10.43 4.70
CA TYR A 72 -2.64 -9.84 5.25
C TYR A 72 -3.53 -10.98 5.76
N GLU A 73 -3.71 -11.10 7.07
CA GLU A 73 -4.36 -12.26 7.71
C GLU A 73 -5.36 -11.80 8.78
N ASP A 74 -6.45 -12.53 8.98
CA ASP A 74 -7.44 -12.24 10.03
C ASP A 74 -7.94 -10.78 9.98
N ILE A 75 -8.29 -10.31 8.78
CA ILE A 75 -8.74 -8.93 8.57
C ILE A 75 -10.28 -8.89 8.50
N VAL A 76 -10.90 -8.05 9.32
CA VAL A 76 -12.32 -7.71 9.23
C VAL A 76 -12.49 -6.43 8.42
N MET A 77 -13.32 -6.48 7.39
CA MET A 77 -13.68 -5.34 6.56
C MET A 77 -15.15 -5.01 6.78
N ASP A 78 -15.42 -3.95 7.54
CA ASP A 78 -16.76 -3.47 7.87
C ASP A 78 -17.05 -2.16 7.12
N ASN A 79 -18.01 -2.17 6.20
CA ASN A 79 -18.38 -0.99 5.41
C ASN A 79 -17.16 -0.28 4.75
N VAL A 80 -16.22 -1.07 4.21
CA VAL A 80 -15.04 -0.58 3.50
C VAL A 80 -15.35 -0.48 2.01
N GLN A 81 -15.14 0.69 1.41
CA GLN A 81 -15.51 0.90 0.00
C GLN A 81 -14.68 0.04 -0.98
N TYR A 82 -13.35 0.00 -0.78
CA TYR A 82 -12.43 -0.82 -1.58
C TYR A 82 -11.55 -1.70 -0.69
N PRO A 83 -11.98 -2.93 -0.35
CA PRO A 83 -11.30 -3.76 0.65
C PRO A 83 -9.82 -4.01 0.37
N ILE A 84 -9.47 -4.36 -0.88
CA ILE A 84 -8.09 -4.63 -1.30
C ILE A 84 -7.85 -3.93 -2.64
N ILE A 85 -6.81 -3.10 -2.73
CA ILE A 85 -6.36 -2.49 -3.98
C ILE A 85 -4.88 -2.76 -4.18
N ILE A 86 -4.51 -3.21 -5.38
CA ILE A 86 -3.13 -3.19 -5.88
C ILE A 86 -3.15 -2.39 -7.17
N ASP A 87 -2.53 -1.21 -7.14
CA ASP A 87 -2.55 -0.23 -8.22
C ASP A 87 -1.11 0.05 -8.67
N GLN A 88 -0.77 -0.35 -9.90
CA GLN A 88 0.55 -0.09 -10.48
C GLN A 88 0.58 1.13 -11.41
N ASP A 89 -0.54 1.84 -11.53
CA ASP A 89 -0.68 3.06 -12.33
C ASP A 89 -1.15 4.24 -11.46
N TYR A 90 -0.60 4.35 -10.25
CA TYR A 90 -1.07 5.29 -9.26
C TYR A 90 -0.91 6.75 -9.69
N CYS A 91 -2.04 7.37 -10.03
CA CYS A 91 -2.11 8.74 -10.53
C CYS A 91 -3.06 9.59 -9.65
N PRO A 92 -2.56 10.31 -8.63
CA PRO A 92 -3.40 11.08 -7.71
C PRO A 92 -3.87 12.44 -8.26
N HIS A 93 -3.37 12.86 -9.42
CA HIS A 93 -3.70 14.14 -10.04
C HIS A 93 -4.35 13.93 -11.41
N PRO A 94 -5.18 14.86 -11.91
CA PRO A 94 -5.80 14.76 -13.24
C PRO A 94 -4.79 14.60 -14.38
N THR A 95 -3.56 15.06 -14.15
CA THR A 95 -2.43 14.92 -15.07
C THR A 95 -1.31 14.17 -14.36
N CYS A 96 -0.87 13.06 -14.93
CA CYS A 96 0.35 12.36 -14.54
C CYS A 96 1.36 12.43 -15.68
N PRO A 97 1.94 13.61 -15.94
CA PRO A 97 2.93 13.75 -16.99
C PRO A 97 4.16 12.91 -16.61
N ASN A 98 4.50 11.95 -17.46
CA ASN A 98 5.61 11.02 -17.29
C ASN A 98 5.40 9.93 -16.22
N GLN A 99 4.14 9.57 -15.92
CA GLN A 99 3.80 8.15 -16.07
C GLN A 99 3.87 7.79 -17.55
#